data_AF-A0A3N5VJ28-F1
#
_entry.id   AF-A0A3N5VJ28-F1
#
_cell.length_a   1.000
_cell.length_b   1.000
_cell.length_c   1.000
_cell.angle_alpha   90.00
_cell.angle_beta   90.00
_cell.angle_gamma   90.00
#
_symmetry.space_group_name_H-M   'P 1'
#
loop_
_entity.id
_entity.type
_entity.pdbx_description
1 polymer ?
#
loop_
_entity_poly.entity_id
_entity_poly.type
_entity_poly.pdbx_seq_one_letter_code
_entity_poly.pdbx_strand_id
1 'polypeptide(L)' 'MDPSIPQAFLQIPYGIYVLATSQTTGPRAMVVSWVSQVSFSPPLLMTA' A
#
# COMPACT_ATOMS: atom_id res chain seq x y z
N MET A 1 -19.66 -7.53 -4.18
CA MET A 1 -18.52 -8.08 -3.40
C MET A 1 -19.12 -8.71 -2.15
N ASP A 2 -18.66 -9.89 -1.75
CA ASP A 2 -19.18 -10.56 -0.54
C ASP A 2 -18.85 -9.70 0.70
N PRO A 3 -19.82 -9.37 1.58
CA PRO A 3 -19.59 -8.53 2.76
C PRO A 3 -18.64 -9.15 3.80
N SER A 4 -18.39 -10.46 3.75
CA SER A 4 -17.39 -11.12 4.61
C SER A 4 -15.96 -10.73 4.25
N ILE A 5 -15.69 -10.32 3.00
CA ILE A 5 -14.35 -10.02 2.51
C ILE A 5 -13.74 -8.80 3.24
N PRO A 6 -14.40 -7.63 3.33
CA PRO A 6 -13.88 -6.50 4.11
C PRO A 6 -13.66 -6.83 5.59
N GLN A 7 -14.54 -7.63 6.20
CA GLN A 7 -14.40 -8.03 7.60
C GLN A 7 -13.18 -8.91 7.82
N ALA A 8 -12.88 -9.81 6.89
CA ALA A 8 -11.66 -10.62 6.94
C ALA A 8 -10.39 -9.76 6.83
N PHE A 9 -10.39 -8.74 5.95
CA PHE A 9 -9.24 -7.83 5.82
C PHE A 9 -8.94 -7.03 7.09
N LEU A 10 -9.95 -6.67 7.87
CA LEU A 10 -9.75 -5.98 9.16
C LEU A 10 -9.02 -6.82 10.21
N GLN A 11 -8.97 -8.15 10.04
CA GLN A 11 -8.29 -9.05 10.98
C GLN A 11 -6.83 -9.29 10.62
N ILE A 12 -6.37 -8.84 9.44
CA ILE A 12 -4.98 -9.00 9.02
C ILE A 12 -4.17 -7.83 9.59
N PRO A 13 -3.15 -8.06 10.42
CA PRO A 13 -2.24 -6.98 10.81
C PRO A 13 -1.47 -6.48 9.60
N TYR A 14 -1.48 -5.17 9.37
CA TYR A 14 -0.74 -4.53 8.29
C TYR A 14 -0.01 -3.28 8.78
N GLY A 15 1.11 -2.97 8.13
CA GLY A 15 1.80 -1.71 8.33
C GLY A 15 1.03 -0.55 7.69
N ILE A 16 1.12 0.63 8.30
CA ILE A 16 0.59 1.86 7.73
C ILE A 16 1.78 2.70 7.28
N TYR A 17 1.79 3.09 6.01
CA TYR A 17 2.86 3.87 5.40
C TYR A 17 2.29 5.14 4.76
N VAL A 18 3.14 6.14 4.55
CA VAL A 18 2.81 7.32 3.75
C VAL A 18 3.55 7.22 2.42
N LEU A 19 2.81 7.02 1.34
CA LEU A 19 3.34 7.06 -0.02
C LEU A 19 3.35 8.51 -0.49
N ALA A 20 4.54 9.06 -0.75
CA ALA A 20 4.72 10.41 -1.25
C ALA A 20 5.32 10.40 -2.66
N THR A 21 4.86 11.32 -3.50
CA THR A 21 5.42 11.57 -4.83
C THR A 21 5.63 13.07 -5.02
N SER A 22 6.61 13.43 -5.84
CA SER A 22 6.81 14.81 -6.27
C SER A 22 6.64 14.90 -7.78
N GLN A 23 5.75 15.77 -8.23
CA GLN A 23 5.55 16.08 -9.64
C GLN A 23 5.80 17.57 -9.88
N THR A 24 5.80 18.01 -11.15
CA THR A 24 5.99 19.42 -11.51
C THR A 24 4.94 20.34 -10.87
N THR A 25 3.74 19.83 -10.59
CA THR A 25 2.66 20.59 -9.92
C THR A 25 2.80 20.66 -8.40
N GLY A 26 3.83 20.04 -7.81
CA GLY A 26 4.06 19.98 -6.37
C GLY A 26 3.93 18.57 -5.76
N PRO A 27 4.21 18.44 -4.45
CA PRO A 27 4.19 17.17 -3.73
C PRO A 27 2.76 16.67 -3.50
N ARG A 28 2.59 15.35 -3.51
CA ARG A 28 1.33 14.64 -3.18
C ARG A 28 1.64 13.46 -2.28
N ALA A 29 0.75 13.14 -1.35
CA ALA A 29 0.91 12.01 -0.46
C ALA A 29 -0.42 11.32 -0.15
N MET A 30 -0.38 10.02 0.14
CA MET A 30 -1.52 9.23 0.62
C MET A 30 -1.08 8.22 1.67
N VAL A 31 -1.99 7.91 2.59
CA VAL A 31 -1.84 6.78 3.51
C VAL A 31 -2.11 5.49 2.73
N VAL A 32 -1.21 4.52 2.83
CA VAL A 32 -1.34 3.20 2.22
C VAL A 32 -1.17 2.12 3.30
N SER A 33 -1.98 1.07 3.21
CA SER A 33 -1.91 -0.09 4.10
C SER A 33 -1.43 -1.35 3.40
N TRP A 34 -1.41 -1.36 2.05
CA TRP A 34 -1.02 -2.54 1.28
C TRP A 34 0.32 -2.34 0.59
N VAL A 35 1.41 -2.65 1.30
CA VAL A 35 2.78 -2.58 0.79
C VAL A 35 3.43 -3.95 0.89
N SER A 36 3.95 -4.48 -0.21
CA SER A 36 4.58 -5.81 -0.24
C SER A 36 5.84 -5.82 -1.09
N GLN A 37 6.83 -6.61 -0.67
CA GLN A 37 7.98 -6.93 -1.50
C GLN A 37 7.58 -7.94 -2.57
N VAL A 38 7.84 -7.59 -3.83
CA VAL A 38 7.46 -8.40 -4.98
C VAL A 38 8.65 -8.98 -5.74
N SER A 39 9.86 -8.49 -5.48
CA SER A 39 11.08 -9.07 -6.02
C SER A 39 12.26 -8.87 -5.08
N PHE A 40 13.16 -9.86 -5.07
CA PHE A 40 14.42 -9.79 -4.33
C PHE A 40 15.56 -9.25 -5.22
N SER A 41 15.65 -9.70 -6.47
CA SER A 41 16.67 -9.25 -7.43
C SER A 41 16.06 -9.06 -8.83
N PRO A 42 15.82 -7.81 -9.27
CA PRO A 42 16.09 -6.56 -8.56
C PRO A 42 15.14 -6.39 -7.34
N PRO A 43 15.52 -5.60 -6.32
CA PRO A 43 14.65 -5.37 -5.16
C PRO A 43 13.48 -4.45 -5.55
N LEU A 44 12.25 -4.97 -5.48
CA LEU A 44 11.03 -4.24 -5.87
C LEU A 44 9.93 -4.34 -4.80
N LEU A 45 9.15 -3.26 -4.68
CA LEU A 45 7.97 -3.15 -3.84
C LEU A 45 6.73 -2.86 -4.71
N MET A 46 5.57 -3.32 -4.27
CA MET A 46 4.25 -2.94 -4.76
C MET A 46 3.50 -2.21 -3.65
N THR A 47 2.74 -1.19 -4.02
CA THR A 47 1.84 -0.46 -3.13
C THR A 47 0.45 -0.37 -3.78
N ALA A 48 -0.60 -0.50 -2.97
CA ALA A 48 -2.00 -0.31 -3.37
C ALA A 48 -2.81 0.40 -2.27
#